data_AF-B8L9Y7-F1
#
_entry.id   AF-B8L9Y7-F1
#
_cell.length_a   1.000
_cell.length_b   1.000
_cell.length_c   1.000
_cell.angle_alpha   90.00
_cell.angle_beta   90.00
_cell.angle_gamma   90.00
#
_symmetry.space_group_name_H-M   'P 1'
#
loop_
_entity.id
_entity.type
_entity.pdbx_description
1 polymer ?
#
loop_
_entity_poly.entity_id
_entity_poly.type
_entity_poly.pdbx_seq_one_letter_code
_entity_poly.pdbx_strand_id
1 'polypeptide(L)'
;MIQLEEARRRVEAVLASDEEPVAITHELEVVEGWLFCFQSLRYLQSGEISDALAGNGPIFVDRHTGEQHALGTAYPPEDALRQHLASRALPSDAAAADF
;
A
#
# COMPACT_ATOMS: atom_id res chain seq x y z
N MET A 1 17.21 -2.61 7.97
CA MET A 1 16.64 -1.32 7.52
C MET A 1 16.89 -1.20 6.03
N ILE A 2 15.84 -1.22 5.22
CA ILE A 2 15.94 -1.04 3.77
C ILE A 2 15.96 0.46 3.41
N GLN A 3 16.31 0.78 2.18
CA GLN A 3 16.30 2.14 1.65
C GLN A 3 15.05 2.39 0.81
N LEU A 4 14.69 3.66 0.57
CA LEU A 4 13.54 4.04 -0.26
C LEU A 4 13.59 3.39 -1.66
N GLU A 5 14.75 3.37 -2.30
CA GLU A 5 14.92 2.77 -3.63
C GLU A 5 14.58 1.27 -3.64
N GLU A 6 14.99 0.55 -2.59
CA GLU A 6 14.67 -0.87 -2.41
C GLU A 6 13.18 -1.07 -2.11
N ALA A 7 12.59 -0.21 -1.27
CA ALA A 7 11.16 -0.23 -0.98
C ALA A 7 10.33 0.01 -2.25
N ARG A 8 10.70 1.02 -3.05
CA ARG A 8 10.06 1.35 -4.32
C ARG A 8 10.15 0.17 -5.30
N ARG A 9 11.34 -0.40 -5.48
CA ARG A 9 11.56 -1.53 -6.38
C ARG A 9 10.68 -2.74 -6.03
N ARG A 10 10.50 -3.01 -4.73
CA ARG A 10 9.63 -4.09 -4.26
C ARG A 10 8.17 -3.84 -4.60
N VAL A 11 7.70 -2.61 -4.41
CA VAL A 11 6.33 -2.22 -4.78
C VAL A 11 6.14 -2.29 -6.28
N GLU A 12 7.07 -1.75 -7.07
CA GLU A 12 7.04 -1.84 -8.54
C GLU A 12 7.00 -3.30 -9.02
N ALA A 13 7.75 -4.20 -8.39
CA ALA A 13 7.72 -5.62 -8.75
C ALA A 13 6.37 -6.29 -8.45
N VAL A 14 5.70 -5.91 -7.35
CA VAL A 14 4.34 -6.39 -7.04
C VAL A 14 3.34 -5.85 -8.05
N LEU A 15 3.40 -4.55 -8.33
CA LEU A 15 2.51 -3.87 -9.27
C LEU A 15 2.70 -4.33 -10.71
N ALA A 16 3.91 -4.75 -11.10
CA ALA A 16 4.20 -5.30 -12.42
C ALA A 16 3.70 -6.73 -12.61
N SER A 17 3.25 -7.41 -11.54
CA SER A 17 2.67 -8.75 -11.63
C SER A 17 1.21 -8.75 -12.10
N ASP A 18 0.54 -7.59 -12.10
CA ASP A 18 -0.86 -7.46 -12.49
C ASP A 18 -1.01 -7.26 -14.01
N GLU A 19 -2.12 -7.71 -14.57
CA GLU A 19 -2.42 -7.59 -16.01
C GLU A 19 -2.68 -6.13 -16.46
N GLU A 20 -3.17 -5.29 -15.55
CA GLU A 20 -3.39 -3.86 -15.80
C GLU A 20 -2.12 -3.08 -15.43
N PRO A 21 -1.51 -2.33 -16.37
CA PRO A 21 -0.30 -1.59 -16.07
C PRO A 21 -0.63 -0.39 -15.18
N VAL A 22 0.07 -0.30 -14.04
CA VAL A 22 -0.12 0.75 -13.04
C VAL A 22 1.18 1.52 -12.79
N ALA A 23 1.07 2.73 -12.28
CA ALA A 23 2.21 3.53 -11.84
C ALA A 23 2.01 4.08 -10.43
N ILE A 24 3.10 4.19 -9.70
CA ILE A 24 3.16 4.92 -8.43
C ILE A 24 2.92 6.41 -8.73
N THR A 25 1.94 6.98 -8.04
CA THR A 25 1.54 8.40 -8.19
C THR A 25 2.02 9.25 -7.03
N HIS A 26 2.06 8.68 -5.82
CA HIS A 26 2.46 9.39 -4.61
C HIS A 26 3.27 8.48 -3.71
N GLU A 27 4.26 9.08 -3.06
CA GLU A 27 5.14 8.44 -2.09
C GLU A 27 5.15 9.28 -0.83
N LEU A 28 4.84 8.65 0.30
CA LEU A 28 4.86 9.29 1.61
C LEU A 28 5.86 8.57 2.50
N GLU A 29 6.85 9.30 3.00
CA GLU A 29 7.80 8.78 3.98
C GLU A 29 7.28 9.00 5.40
N VAL A 30 7.39 7.96 6.23
CA VAL A 30 7.04 7.98 7.65
C VAL A 30 8.20 7.42 8.48
N VAL A 31 8.08 7.44 9.81
CA VAL A 31 9.13 6.93 10.70
C VAL A 31 9.26 5.41 10.59
N GLU A 32 8.15 4.73 10.38
CA GLU A 32 8.02 3.28 10.34
C GLU A 32 8.36 2.68 8.97
N GLY A 33 8.44 3.50 7.90
CA GLY A 33 8.37 2.97 6.54
C GLY A 33 8.09 4.01 5.46
N TRP A 34 7.56 3.50 4.34
CA TRP A 34 7.10 4.28 3.20
C TRP A 34 5.73 3.79 2.74
N LEU A 35 4.92 4.72 2.26
CA LEU A 35 3.59 4.45 1.74
C LEU A 35 3.54 4.84 0.27
N PHE A 36 3.06 3.94 -0.58
CA PHE A 36 3.02 4.10 -2.02
C PHE A 36 1.58 4.05 -2.51
N CYS A 37 1.10 5.14 -3.08
CA CYS A 37 -0.17 5.17 -3.81
C CYS A 37 0.11 4.94 -5.28
N PHE A 38 -0.74 4.15 -5.95
CA PHE A 38 -0.59 3.82 -7.36
C PHE A 38 -1.93 3.92 -8.08
N GLN A 39 -1.91 4.03 -9.41
CA GLN A 39 -3.10 4.12 -10.24
C GLN A 39 -2.85 3.52 -11.63
N SER A 40 -3.89 3.12 -12.36
CA SER A 40 -3.78 2.64 -13.75
C SER A 40 -3.10 3.69 -14.62
N LEU A 41 -2.12 3.25 -15.42
CA LEU A 41 -1.51 4.10 -16.44
C LEU A 41 -2.55 4.61 -17.44
N ARG A 42 -3.57 3.79 -17.74
CA ARG A 42 -4.64 4.16 -18.67
C ARG A 42 -5.43 5.35 -18.15
N TYR A 43 -5.83 5.32 -16.87
CA TYR A 43 -6.45 6.47 -16.21
C TYR A 43 -5.56 7.71 -16.20
N LEU A 44 -4.27 7.55 -15.88
CA LEU A 44 -3.33 8.67 -15.83
C LEU A 44 -3.15 9.35 -17.20
N GLN A 45 -3.34 8.59 -18.28
CA GLN A 45 -3.26 9.09 -19.66
C GLN A 45 -4.58 9.65 -20.17
N SER A 46 -5.70 8.95 -19.94
CA SER A 46 -7.01 9.32 -20.48
C SER A 46 -7.74 10.34 -19.61
N GLY A 47 -7.56 10.29 -18.29
CA GLY A 47 -8.37 11.02 -17.31
C GLY A 47 -9.80 10.49 -17.17
N GLU A 48 -10.16 9.43 -17.89
CA GLU A 48 -11.51 8.88 -17.90
C GLU A 48 -11.73 8.00 -16.67
N ILE A 49 -12.77 8.31 -15.89
CA ILE A 49 -13.04 7.60 -14.63
C ILE A 49 -13.27 6.09 -14.82
N SER A 50 -13.73 5.66 -15.99
CA SER A 50 -13.88 4.24 -16.35
C SER A 50 -12.57 3.47 -16.39
N ASP A 51 -11.45 4.18 -16.47
CA ASP A 51 -10.11 3.62 -16.57
C ASP A 51 -9.41 3.62 -15.20
N ALA A 52 -10.01 4.25 -14.18
CA ALA A 52 -9.49 4.25 -12.82
C ALA A 52 -9.63 2.85 -12.19
N LEU A 53 -8.61 2.45 -11.44
CA LEU A 53 -8.68 1.26 -10.60
C LEU A 53 -9.75 1.45 -9.52
N ALA A 54 -10.56 0.41 -9.31
CA ALA A 54 -11.49 0.35 -8.19
C ALA A 54 -10.80 -0.31 -6.99
N GLY A 55 -10.77 0.37 -5.84
CA GLY A 55 -10.27 -0.21 -4.59
C GLY A 55 -8.74 -0.32 -4.48
N ASN A 56 -7.98 0.42 -5.28
CA ASN A 56 -6.52 0.51 -5.16
C ASN A 56 -6.12 1.28 -3.88
N GLY A 57 -5.94 0.53 -2.80
CA GLY A 57 -5.41 1.05 -1.54
C GLY A 57 -3.90 1.23 -1.57
N PRO A 58 -3.34 2.13 -0.76
CA PRO A 58 -1.90 2.37 -0.73
C PRO A 58 -1.16 1.16 -0.16
N ILE A 59 0.08 0.94 -0.62
CA ILE A 59 0.95 -0.13 -0.13
C ILE A 59 1.94 0.47 0.88
N PHE A 60 1.92 -0.03 2.11
CA PHE A 60 2.90 0.30 3.14
C PHE A 60 4.08 -0.67 3.10
N VAL A 61 5.30 -0.15 3.21
CA VAL A 61 6.52 -0.95 3.30
C VAL A 61 7.23 -0.65 4.61
N ASP A 62 7.40 -1.67 5.45
CA ASP A 62 8.08 -1.53 6.74
C ASP A 62 9.58 -1.29 6.52
N ARG A 63 10.12 -0.25 7.13
CA ARG A 63 11.52 0.15 6.96
C ARG A 63 12.50 -0.88 7.52
N HIS A 64 12.13 -1.60 8.57
CA HIS A 64 13.00 -2.54 9.26
C HIS A 64 13.01 -3.92 8.60
N THR A 65 11.82 -4.45 8.30
CA THR A 65 11.65 -5.81 7.74
C THR A 65 11.61 -5.81 6.22
N GLY A 66 11.17 -4.71 5.60
CA GLY A 66 10.90 -4.63 4.17
C GLY A 66 9.65 -5.41 3.74
N GLU A 67 8.80 -5.79 4.69
CA GLU A 67 7.49 -6.39 4.43
C GLU A 67 6.53 -5.36 3.82
N GLN A 68 5.67 -5.83 2.92
CA GLN A 68 4.72 -5.01 2.20
C GLN A 68 3.30 -5.33 2.68
N HIS A 69 2.52 -4.29 2.95
CA HIS A 69 1.15 -4.41 3.45
C HIS A 69 0.22 -3.53 2.61
N ALA A 70 -0.71 -4.15 1.90
CA ALA A 70 -1.78 -3.42 1.23
C ALA A 70 -2.76 -2.88 2.27
N LEU A 71 -3.00 -1.57 2.26
CA LEU A 71 -3.94 -0.92 3.16
C LEU A 71 -5.32 -0.78 2.48
N GLY A 72 -6.37 -0.65 3.29
CA GLY A 72 -7.72 -0.41 2.77
C GLY A 72 -7.91 1.02 2.26
N THR A 73 -8.92 1.21 1.42
CA THR A 73 -9.35 2.52 0.87
C THR A 73 -10.45 3.20 1.68
N ALA A 74 -10.85 2.63 2.82
CA ALA A 74 -11.93 3.15 3.66
C ALA A 74 -11.60 4.51 4.29
N TYR A 75 -10.31 4.83 4.43
CA TYR A 75 -9.79 6.04 5.06
C TYR A 75 -8.69 6.66 4.21
N PRO A 76 -8.35 7.95 4.44
CA PRO A 76 -7.17 8.55 3.85
C PRO A 76 -5.89 7.74 4.14
N PRO A 77 -4.87 7.79 3.26
CA PRO A 77 -3.67 6.95 3.38
C PRO A 77 -2.98 7.00 4.75
N GLU A 78 -2.90 8.19 5.35
CA GLU A 78 -2.31 8.38 6.69
C GLU A 78 -3.13 7.70 7.79
N ASP A 79 -4.47 7.78 7.72
CA ASP A 79 -5.36 7.18 8.71
C ASP A 79 -5.39 5.66 8.56
N ALA A 80 -5.37 5.16 7.32
CA ALA A 80 -5.22 3.74 7.03
C ALA A 80 -3.91 3.18 7.60
N LEU A 81 -2.82 3.94 7.49
CA LEU A 81 -1.52 3.60 8.08
C LEU A 81 -1.59 3.59 9.61
N ARG A 82 -2.15 4.64 10.23
CA ARG A 82 -2.32 4.70 11.69
C ARG A 82 -3.11 3.50 12.21
N GLN A 83 -4.19 3.12 11.54
CA GLN A 83 -4.99 1.96 11.91
C GLN A 83 -4.21 0.65 11.75
N HIS A 84 -3.44 0.50 10.67
CA HIS A 84 -2.57 -0.66 10.45
C HIS A 84 -1.54 -0.79 11.58
N LEU A 85 -0.84 0.30 11.92
CA LEU A 85 0.15 0.32 12.99
C LEU A 85 -0.49 0.05 14.37
N ALA A 86 -1.66 0.63 14.66
CA ALA A 86 -2.40 0.38 15.89
C ALA A 86 -2.84 -1.09 16.01
N SER A 87 -3.28 -1.69 14.91
CA SER A 87 -3.68 -3.11 14.87
C SER A 87 -2.50 -4.05 15.04
N ARG A 88 -1.30 -3.65 14.57
CA ARG A 88 -0.04 -4.40 14.75
C ARG A 88 0.51 -4.30 16.18
N ALA A 89 0.24 -3.19 16.88
CA ALA A 89 0.66 -2.98 18.27
C ALA A 89 -0.22 -3.70 19.29
N LEU A 90 -1.45 -4.07 18.92
CA LEU A 90 -2.28 -4.98 19.69
C LEU A 90 -1.80 -6.42 19.44
N PRO A 91 -1.42 -7.20 20.47
CA PRO A 91 -1.25 -8.62 20.28
C PRO A 91 -2.57 -9.20 19.78
N SER A 92 -2.52 -9.96 18.69
CA SER A 92 -3.64 -10.75 18.20
C SER A 92 -4.05 -11.76 19.25
N ASP A 93 -4.96 -11.38 20.15
CA ASP A 93 -5.69 -12.29 21.02
C ASP A 93 -7.07 -12.60 20.39
N ALA A 94 -7.06 -12.91 19.09
CA ALA A 94 -8.23 -13.32 18.32
C ALA A 94 -8.02 -14.69 17.66
N ALA A 95 -7.32 -15.58 18.34
CA ALA A 95 -7.31 -17.02 18.06
C ALA A 95 -7.99 -17.78 19.21
N ALA A 96 -9.28 -17.52 19.45
CA ALA A 96 -10.19 -18.43 20.16
C ALA A 96 -11.63 -17.89 20.16
N ALA A 97 -12.35 -18.14 19.08
CA ALA A 97 -13.79 -18.35 19.14
C ALA A 97 -14.16 -19.23 17.93
N ASP A 98 -13.76 -20.50 18.03
CA ASP A 98 -14.41 -21.57 17.28
C ASP A 98 -15.90 -21.61 17.67
N PHE A 99 -16.73 -21.89 16.66
CA PHE A 99 -18.18 -22.02 16.72
C PHE A 99 -18.69 -23.07 17.73
#